data_AF-A0A834HGK2-F1
#
_entry.id   AF-A0A834HGK2-F1
#
_cell.length_a   1.000
_cell.length_b   1.000
_cell.length_c   1.000
_cell.angle_alpha   90.00
_cell.angle_beta   90.00
_cell.angle_gamma   90.00
#
_symmetry.space_group_name_H-M   'P 1'
#
loop_
_entity.id
_entity.type
_entity.pdbx_description
1 polymer ?
#
loop_
_entity_poly.entity_id
_entity_poly.type
_entity_poly.pdbx_seq_one_letter_code
_entity_poly.pdbx_strand_id
1 'polypeptide(L)'
;MAKHFSKEVIEKVLRGTVLLCSQFVHKGAILDEGVGTGFLLDRDGHILTCALVLSILQEFKVGEEKVDCWLPGQVRANFRGEDAYVVNVKSIDIGNDVALLKLPQGVIKQSHLPCVLTEAPPDVGESVFMAGHTTSLPFLLRFGHVINPCRSPYDELERLPYSPLSSC
;
A
#
# COMPACT_ATOMS: atom_id res chain seq x y z
N MET A 1 -9.75 -8.41 -27.43
CA MET A 1 -8.47 -7.80 -27.88
C MET A 1 -7.83 -7.21 -26.63
N ALA A 2 -6.71 -7.75 -26.13
CA ALA A 2 -6.08 -7.22 -24.92
C ALA A 2 -5.61 -5.77 -25.18
N LYS A 3 -6.03 -4.81 -24.35
CA LYS A 3 -5.51 -3.45 -24.46
C LYS A 3 -4.06 -3.49 -24.02
N HIS A 4 -3.14 -3.25 -24.96
CA HIS A 4 -1.73 -3.11 -24.62
C HIS A 4 -1.52 -1.78 -23.90
N PHE A 5 -0.99 -1.83 -22.68
CA PHE A 5 -0.51 -0.65 -21.99
C PHE A 5 0.68 -0.06 -22.73
N SER A 6 0.65 1.24 -23.04
CA SER A 6 1.80 1.88 -23.63
C SER A 6 2.95 1.95 -22.63
N LYS A 7 4.19 1.91 -23.12
CA LYS A 7 5.38 2.08 -22.29
C LYS A 7 5.32 3.38 -21.48
N GLU A 8 4.74 4.43 -22.05
CA GLU A 8 4.58 5.73 -21.39
C GLU A 8 3.67 5.66 -20.16
N VAL A 9 2.58 4.90 -20.22
CA VAL A 9 1.69 4.70 -19.06
C VAL A 9 2.41 3.96 -17.95
N ILE A 10 3.13 2.90 -18.29
CA ILE A 10 3.90 2.11 -17.33
C ILE A 10 4.96 3.00 -16.66
N GLU A 11 5.75 3.72 -17.45
CA GLU A 11 6.78 4.63 -16.92
C GLU A 11 6.21 5.75 -16.03
N LYS A 12 5.01 6.25 -16.33
CA LYS A 12 4.33 7.21 -15.46
C LYS A 12 3.97 6.61 -14.11
N VAL A 13 3.43 5.39 -14.07
CA VAL A 13 3.10 4.70 -12.82
C VAL A 13 4.35 4.43 -12.00
N LEU A 14 5.42 3.92 -12.64
CA LEU A 14 6.68 3.61 -11.96
C LEU A 14 7.36 4.83 -11.31
N ARG A 15 7.09 6.05 -11.80
CA ARG A 15 7.58 7.30 -11.18
C ARG A 15 6.85 7.67 -9.88
N GLY A 16 5.67 7.11 -9.66
CA GLY A 16 4.88 7.27 -8.42
C GLY A 16 5.00 6.09 -7.46
N THR A 17 5.56 4.98 -7.92
CA THR A 17 5.75 3.77 -7.12
C THR A 17 7.03 3.88 -6.28
N VAL A 18 6.93 3.45 -5.02
CA VAL A 18 7.94 3.63 -3.99
C VAL A 18 8.23 2.29 -3.35
N LEU A 19 9.52 1.94 -3.21
CA LEU A 19 9.96 0.84 -2.37
C LEU A 19 9.87 1.26 -0.91
N LEU A 20 9.20 0.45 -0.09
CA LEU A 20 9.13 0.65 1.35
C LEU A 20 9.92 -0.45 2.06
N CYS A 21 10.77 -0.05 3.00
CA CYS A 21 11.48 -0.95 3.90
C CYS A 21 11.15 -0.56 5.34
N SER A 22 10.52 -1.45 6.09
CA SER A 22 10.32 -1.29 7.53
C SER A 22 11.54 -1.83 8.28
N GLN A 23 12.02 -1.02 9.20
CA GLN A 23 13.23 -1.24 9.96
C GLN A 23 12.93 -1.21 11.46
N PHE A 24 13.53 -2.14 12.18
CA PHE A 24 13.41 -2.23 13.63
C PHE A 24 14.78 -2.17 14.30
N VAL A 25 14.86 -1.50 15.45
CA VAL A 25 16.08 -1.49 16.25
C VAL A 25 15.97 -2.55 17.35
N HIS A 26 16.63 -3.69 17.16
CA HIS A 26 16.74 -4.71 18.20
C HIS A 26 18.14 -4.72 18.78
N LYS A 27 18.26 -4.46 20.09
CA LYS A 27 19.55 -4.50 20.83
C LYS A 27 20.66 -3.66 20.16
N GLY A 28 20.30 -2.52 19.59
CA GLY A 28 21.24 -1.60 18.93
C GLY A 28 21.56 -1.93 17.47
N ALA A 29 21.04 -3.03 16.91
CA ALA A 29 21.13 -3.34 15.49
C ALA A 29 19.83 -2.93 14.77
N ILE A 30 19.96 -2.36 13.57
CA ILE A 30 18.84 -2.11 12.67
C ILE A 30 18.62 -3.39 11.84
N LEU A 31 17.41 -3.94 11.92
CA LEU A 31 16.96 -5.11 11.16
C LEU A 31 15.92 -4.67 10.13
N ASP A 32 16.12 -5.05 8.87
CA ASP A 32 15.11 -4.90 7.83
C ASP A 32 14.12 -6.06 7.95
N GLU A 33 12.87 -5.77 8.31
CA GLU A 33 11.86 -6.79 8.66
C GLU A 33 10.78 -6.91 7.58
N GLY A 34 10.38 -5.80 6.96
CA GLY A 34 9.35 -5.77 5.93
C GLY A 34 9.81 -5.02 4.69
N VAL A 35 9.52 -5.58 3.52
CA VAL A 35 9.70 -4.92 2.23
C VAL A 35 8.38 -4.93 1.50
N GLY A 36 8.01 -3.77 0.98
CA GLY A 36 6.75 -3.62 0.26
C GLY A 36 6.77 -2.47 -0.74
N THR A 37 5.57 -2.14 -1.20
CA THR A 37 5.34 -1.12 -2.22
C THR A 37 4.39 -0.08 -1.67
N GLY A 38 4.74 1.19 -1.85
CA GLY A 38 3.83 2.31 -1.68
C GLY A 38 3.60 3.05 -3.00
N PHE A 39 2.56 3.86 -3.05
CA PHE A 39 2.27 4.77 -4.15
C PHE A 39 2.13 6.20 -3.64
N LEU A 40 2.84 7.13 -4.27
CA LEU A 40 2.69 8.57 -4.03
C LEU A 40 1.27 8.99 -4.42
N LEU A 41 0.50 9.53 -3.47
CA LEU A 41 -0.86 9.99 -3.68
C LEU A 41 -0.94 11.43 -4.17
N ASP A 42 -0.04 12.28 -3.69
CA ASP A 42 -0.09 13.72 -3.98
C ASP A 42 1.30 14.39 -3.92
N ARG A 43 1.32 15.67 -4.29
CA ARG A 43 2.52 16.51 -4.26
C ARG A 43 2.92 16.96 -2.86
N ASP A 44 2.05 16.77 -1.87
CA ASP A 44 2.42 17.02 -0.48
C ASP A 44 3.27 15.86 0.06
N GLY A 45 3.36 14.73 -0.64
CA GLY A 45 4.22 13.61 -0.28
C GLY A 45 3.53 12.54 0.55
N HIS A 46 2.20 12.42 0.46
CA HIS A 46 1.50 11.29 1.06
C HIS A 46 1.73 10.02 0.24
N ILE A 47 1.96 8.90 0.92
CA ILE A 47 2.13 7.57 0.31
C ILE A 47 1.05 6.63 0.86
N LEU A 48 0.38 5.91 -0.03
CA LEU A 48 -0.51 4.81 0.32
C LEU A 48 0.21 3.47 0.20
N THR A 49 0.03 2.59 1.17
CA THR A 49 0.57 1.22 1.17
C THR A 49 -0.37 0.27 1.92
N CYS A 50 -0.11 -1.02 1.83
CA CYS A 50 -0.73 -2.00 2.73
C CYS A 50 -0.23 -1.81 4.17
N ALA A 51 -1.11 -1.97 5.16
CA ALA A 51 -0.72 -1.92 6.57
C ALA A 51 0.26 -3.05 6.91
N LEU A 52 0.10 -4.23 6.32
CA LEU A 52 0.99 -5.37 6.49
C LEU A 52 2.46 -5.06 6.18
N VAL A 53 2.75 -4.14 5.25
CA VAL A 53 4.13 -3.71 4.95
C VAL A 53 4.81 -3.06 6.16
N LEU A 54 4.01 -2.41 7.00
CA LEU A 54 4.47 -1.76 8.22
C LEU A 54 4.40 -2.68 9.43
N SER A 55 3.71 -3.81 9.31
CA SER A 55 3.56 -4.75 10.41
C SER A 55 4.88 -5.41 10.72
N ILE A 56 5.24 -5.36 11.99
CA ILE A 56 6.29 -6.18 12.56
C ILE A 56 5.58 -7.04 13.58
N LEU A 57 5.32 -8.30 13.23
CA LEU A 57 4.82 -9.27 14.20
C LEU A 57 5.97 -9.63 15.12
N GLN A 58 6.03 -8.98 16.28
CA GLN A 58 6.91 -9.41 17.36
C GLN A 58 6.06 -10.01 18.48
N GLU A 59 6.38 -11.25 18.82
CA GLU A 59 5.89 -11.89 20.03
C GLU A 59 6.62 -11.27 21.23
N PHE A 60 5.89 -10.56 22.08
CA PHE A 60 6.39 -10.13 23.39
C PHE A 60 5.91 -11.09 24.46
N LYS A 61 6.79 -11.42 25.41
CA LYS A 61 6.38 -12.03 26.67
C LYS A 61 6.03 -10.92 27.66
N VAL A 62 4.75 -10.80 28.00
CA VAL A 62 4.29 -9.94 29.09
C VAL A 62 3.84 -10.87 30.22
N GLY A 63 4.73 -11.12 31.18
CA GLY A 63 4.53 -12.20 32.16
C GLY A 63 4.68 -13.58 31.52
N GLU A 64 3.67 -14.45 31.66
CA GLU A 64 3.60 -15.77 31.01
C GLU A 64 2.86 -15.75 29.67
N GLU A 65 2.17 -14.66 29.34
CA GLU A 65 1.40 -14.54 28.10
C GLU A 65 2.26 -14.04 26.94
N LYS A 66 2.01 -14.62 25.76
CA LYS A 66 2.51 -14.11 24.49
C LYS A 66 1.53 -13.08 23.96
N VAL A 67 2.01 -11.87 23.71
CA VAL A 67 1.24 -10.79 23.11
C VAL A 67 1.90 -10.43 21.78
N ASP A 68 1.15 -10.57 20.69
CA ASP A 68 1.52 -9.97 19.40
C ASP A 68 1.24 -8.48 19.50
N CYS A 69 2.27 -7.65 19.43
CA CYS A 69 2.09 -6.21 19.41
C CYS A 69 2.63 -5.61 18.12
N TRP A 70 1.87 -4.63 17.63
CA TRP A 70 2.13 -3.96 16.38
C TRP A 70 2.97 -2.72 16.67
N LEU A 71 4.28 -2.82 16.48
CA LEU A 71 5.19 -1.70 16.73
C LEU A 71 5.52 -0.99 15.43
N PRO A 72 5.20 0.32 15.29
CA PRO A 72 5.67 1.09 14.15
C PRO A 72 7.19 1.24 14.26
N GLY A 73 7.93 0.44 13.48
CA GLY A 73 9.35 0.64 13.23
C GLY A 73 9.61 1.91 12.40
N GLN A 74 10.88 2.21 12.14
CA GLN A 74 11.23 3.25 11.17
C GLN A 74 10.91 2.73 9.77
N VAL A 75 10.23 3.52 8.94
CA VAL A 75 9.96 3.15 7.55
C VAL A 75 10.82 4.00 6.64
N ARG A 76 11.48 3.37 5.66
CA ARG A 76 12.26 4.05 4.62
C ARG A 76 11.58 3.90 3.28
N ALA A 77 11.45 5.00 2.56
CA ALA A 77 10.87 5.08 1.23
C ALA A 77 11.96 5.36 0.20
N ASN A 78 11.99 4.60 -0.89
CA ASN A 78 12.96 4.74 -1.96
C ASN A 78 12.25 4.83 -3.32
N PHE A 79 12.42 5.96 -4.02
CA PHE A 79 12.00 6.10 -5.41
C PHE A 79 13.05 5.45 -6.32
N ARG A 80 12.61 4.99 -7.50
CA ARG A 80 13.47 4.31 -8.48
C ARG A 80 14.78 5.07 -8.74
N GLY A 81 15.90 4.46 -8.35
CA GLY A 81 17.24 4.99 -8.61
C GLY A 81 17.60 6.22 -7.76
N GLU A 82 16.88 6.45 -6.67
CA GLU A 82 17.13 7.54 -5.72
C GLU A 82 17.58 7.01 -4.36
N ASP A 83 17.97 7.93 -3.47
CA ASP A 83 18.25 7.62 -2.07
C ASP A 83 16.98 7.29 -1.28
N ALA A 84 17.15 6.58 -0.17
CA ALA A 84 16.06 6.22 0.72
C ALA A 84 15.83 7.29 1.80
N TYR A 85 14.57 7.71 1.97
CA TYR A 85 14.13 8.73 2.93
C TYR A 85 13.39 8.09 4.10
N VAL A 86 13.62 8.56 5.31
CA VAL A 86 12.80 8.19 6.47
C VAL A 86 11.42 8.84 6.32
N VAL A 87 10.36 8.04 6.45
CA VAL A 87 8.98 8.51 6.33
C VAL A 87 8.21 8.32 7.64
N ASN A 88 7.26 9.23 7.87
CA ASN A 88 6.42 9.19 9.06
C ASN A 88 5.13 8.44 8.76
N VAL A 89 4.77 7.49 9.63
CA VAL A 89 3.44 6.86 9.61
C VAL A 89 2.41 7.88 10.09
N LYS A 90 1.35 8.11 9.32
CA LYS A 90 0.29 9.07 9.63
C LYS A 90 -0.97 8.41 10.14
N SER A 91 -1.41 7.35 9.49
CA SER A 91 -2.57 6.57 9.90
C SER A 91 -2.46 5.15 9.40
N ILE A 92 -3.10 4.23 10.11
CA ILE A 92 -3.13 2.80 9.79
C ILE A 92 -4.56 2.33 10.05
N ASP A 93 -5.14 1.68 9.06
CA ASP A 93 -6.40 0.96 9.13
C ASP A 93 -6.12 -0.52 8.88
N ILE A 94 -6.01 -1.27 9.97
CA ILE A 94 -5.74 -2.72 9.92
C ILE A 94 -6.94 -3.47 9.31
N GLY A 95 -8.17 -2.98 9.53
CA GLY A 95 -9.38 -3.65 9.03
C GLY A 95 -9.46 -3.68 7.51
N ASN A 96 -8.92 -2.65 6.86
CA ASN A 96 -8.84 -2.57 5.40
C ASN A 96 -7.44 -2.88 4.83
N ASP A 97 -6.47 -3.24 5.68
CA ASP A 97 -5.05 -3.39 5.32
C ASP A 97 -4.48 -2.17 4.58
N VAL A 98 -4.75 -0.96 5.09
CA VAL A 98 -4.28 0.30 4.48
C VAL A 98 -3.46 1.09 5.49
N ALA A 99 -2.37 1.70 5.03
CA ALA A 99 -1.64 2.70 5.79
C ALA A 99 -1.27 3.91 4.94
N LEU A 100 -1.28 5.07 5.60
CA LEU A 100 -0.88 6.36 5.05
C LEU A 100 0.45 6.79 5.67
N LEU A 101 1.42 7.09 4.82
CA LEU A 101 2.74 7.60 5.21
C LEU A 101 2.95 9.02 4.67
N LYS A 102 3.96 9.70 5.21
CA LYS A 102 4.34 11.06 4.79
C LYS A 102 5.85 11.17 4.59
N LEU A 103 6.23 11.58 3.40
CA LEU A 103 7.59 11.98 3.07
C LEU A 103 7.97 13.31 3.75
N PRO A 104 9.27 13.53 4.03
CA PRO A 104 9.76 14.83 4.47
C PRO A 104 9.46 15.92 3.44
N GLN A 105 9.28 17.16 3.91
CA GLN A 105 9.08 18.30 3.02
C GLN A 105 10.29 18.50 2.08
N GLY A 106 10.02 18.88 0.82
CA GLY A 106 11.05 19.18 -0.17
C GLY A 106 11.67 17.97 -0.86
N VAL A 107 11.30 16.74 -0.50
CA VAL A 107 11.81 15.51 -1.12
C VAL A 107 11.14 15.22 -2.47
N ILE A 108 9.89 15.66 -2.65
CA ILE A 108 9.13 15.42 -3.88
C ILE A 108 9.71 16.22 -5.05
N LYS A 109 10.17 15.51 -6.07
CA LYS A 109 10.70 16.06 -7.33
C LYS A 109 9.60 16.14 -8.38
N GLN A 110 9.76 17.01 -9.37
CA GLN A 110 8.83 17.09 -10.50
C GLN A 110 8.67 15.76 -11.24
N SER A 111 9.75 14.97 -11.30
CA SER A 111 9.78 13.63 -11.91
C SER A 111 8.93 12.60 -11.19
N HIS A 112 8.69 12.74 -9.88
CA HIS A 112 7.77 11.89 -9.14
C HIS A 112 6.36 12.22 -9.58
N LEU A 113 5.57 11.22 -9.96
CA LEU A 113 4.21 11.44 -10.44
C LEU A 113 3.24 10.80 -9.47
N PRO A 114 2.36 11.58 -8.81
CA PRO A 114 1.29 11.00 -8.02
C PRO A 114 0.42 10.05 -8.84
N CYS A 115 -0.07 8.99 -8.21
CA CYS A 115 -1.05 8.11 -8.83
C CYS A 115 -2.36 8.86 -9.05
N VAL A 116 -3.13 8.42 -10.05
CA VAL A 116 -4.49 8.89 -10.26
C VAL A 116 -5.42 7.88 -9.61
N LEU A 117 -6.16 8.33 -8.61
CA LEU A 117 -7.21 7.52 -8.00
C LEU A 117 -8.49 7.64 -8.83
N THR A 118 -9.20 6.53 -8.99
CA THR A 118 -10.53 6.47 -9.59
C THR A 118 -11.48 5.84 -8.59
N GLU A 119 -12.64 6.47 -8.39
CA GLU A 119 -13.71 5.91 -7.57
C GLU A 119 -14.51 4.84 -8.32
N ALA A 120 -14.50 4.90 -9.66
CA ALA A 120 -15.15 3.89 -10.47
C ALA A 120 -14.36 2.57 -10.38
N PRO A 121 -14.98 1.47 -9.90
CA PRO A 121 -14.34 0.17 -9.91
C PRO A 121 -14.13 -0.30 -11.36
N PRO A 122 -13.06 -1.05 -11.64
CA PRO A 122 -12.81 -1.55 -12.98
C PRO A 122 -13.81 -2.64 -13.38
N ASP A 123 -14.02 -2.81 -14.68
CA ASP A 123 -14.96 -3.82 -15.19
C ASP A 123 -14.34 -5.23 -15.21
N VAL A 124 -15.17 -6.27 -15.09
CA VAL A 124 -14.72 -7.66 -15.30
C VAL A 124 -14.13 -7.81 -16.71
N GLY A 125 -12.96 -8.42 -16.80
CA GLY A 125 -12.21 -8.62 -18.04
C GLY A 125 -11.33 -7.43 -18.44
N GLU A 126 -11.43 -6.29 -17.75
CA GLU A 126 -10.58 -5.14 -18.00
C GLU A 126 -9.11 -5.50 -17.81
N SER A 127 -8.28 -5.13 -18.79
CA SER A 127 -6.83 -5.32 -18.71
C SER A 127 -6.27 -4.44 -17.59
N VAL A 128 -5.44 -5.03 -16.74
CA VAL A 128 -4.75 -4.35 -15.64
C VAL A 128 -3.28 -4.73 -15.62
N PHE A 129 -2.46 -3.87 -15.02
CA PHE A 129 -1.12 -4.24 -14.62
C PHE A 129 -0.88 -3.84 -13.17
N MET A 130 -0.06 -4.64 -12.50
CA MET A 130 0.40 -4.38 -11.14
C MET A 130 1.86 -3.96 -11.21
N ALA A 131 2.20 -2.89 -10.50
CA ALA A 131 3.56 -2.42 -10.31
C ALA A 131 3.93 -2.49 -8.84
N GLY A 132 5.12 -2.99 -8.53
CA GLY A 132 5.61 -2.96 -7.17
C GLY A 132 7.04 -3.45 -7.03
N HIS A 133 7.51 -3.44 -5.79
CA HIS A 133 8.78 -3.97 -5.36
C HIS A 133 8.57 -5.23 -4.53
N THR A 134 9.44 -6.20 -4.75
CA THR A 134 9.62 -7.37 -3.88
C THR A 134 11.06 -7.39 -3.36
N THR A 135 11.32 -8.17 -2.32
CA THR A 135 12.59 -8.29 -1.57
C THR A 135 13.84 -8.60 -2.41
N SER A 136 13.74 -8.78 -3.72
CA SER A 136 14.81 -9.39 -4.54
C SER A 136 14.90 -8.92 -5.99
N LEU A 137 13.99 -8.06 -6.48
CA LEU A 137 13.99 -7.64 -7.89
C LEU A 137 13.75 -6.14 -8.08
N PRO A 138 14.42 -5.52 -9.08
CA PRO A 138 14.02 -4.19 -9.53
C PRO A 138 12.60 -4.27 -10.09
N PHE A 139 11.71 -3.37 -9.66
CA PHE A 139 10.35 -3.16 -10.15
C PHE A 139 9.68 -4.34 -10.87
N LEU A 140 8.85 -5.09 -10.14
CA LEU A 140 8.03 -6.14 -10.71
C LEU A 140 6.81 -5.54 -11.41
N LEU A 141 6.65 -5.90 -12.69
CA LEU A 141 5.43 -5.65 -13.46
C LEU A 141 4.74 -6.98 -13.75
N ARG A 142 3.45 -7.07 -13.43
CA ARG A 142 2.58 -8.19 -13.81
C ARG A 142 1.38 -7.68 -14.56
N PHE A 143 0.94 -8.42 -15.57
CA PHE A 143 -0.22 -8.09 -16.39
C PHE A 143 -1.30 -9.12 -16.17
N GLY A 144 -2.56 -8.69 -16.21
CA GLY A 144 -3.69 -9.58 -16.02
C GLY A 144 -5.00 -8.92 -16.43
N HIS A 145 -6.08 -9.54 -16.00
CA HIS A 145 -7.44 -9.06 -16.20
C HIS A 145 -8.18 -9.07 -14.86
N VAL A 146 -9.11 -8.15 -14.68
CA VAL A 146 -9.99 -8.14 -13.52
C VAL A 146 -10.94 -9.33 -13.61
N ILE A 147 -10.89 -10.21 -12.61
CA ILE A 147 -11.77 -11.39 -12.53
C ILE A 147 -13.00 -11.11 -11.66
N ASN A 148 -12.80 -10.33 -10.59
CA ASN A 148 -13.86 -9.97 -9.65
C ASN A 148 -13.58 -8.56 -9.10
N PRO A 149 -14.29 -7.53 -9.56
CA PRO A 149 -14.25 -6.22 -8.94
C PRO A 149 -15.11 -6.27 -7.67
N CYS A 150 -14.59 -6.86 -6.60
CA CYS A 150 -15.26 -6.80 -5.31
C CYS A 150 -15.38 -5.33 -4.90
N ARG A 151 -16.62 -4.90 -4.65
CA ARG A 151 -16.92 -3.75 -3.79
C ARG A 151 -16.75 -4.19 -2.35
N SER A 152 -16.59 -3.22 -1.46
CA SER A 152 -16.71 -3.44 -0.04
C SER A 152 -18.00 -4.25 0.25
N PRO A 153 -17.97 -5.33 1.05
CA PRO A 153 -19.18 -6.07 1.43
C PRO A 153 -20.22 -5.18 2.14
N TYR A 154 -19.83 -3.98 2.58
CA TYR A 154 -20.73 -2.98 3.16
C TYR A 154 -21.59 -2.24 2.10
N ASP A 155 -21.18 -2.21 0.83
CA ASP A 155 -21.97 -1.58 -0.25
C ASP A 155 -23.22 -2.41 -0.62
N GLU A 156 -23.23 -3.70 -0.31
CA GLU A 156 -24.40 -4.57 -0.53
C GLU A 156 -25.42 -4.48 0.62
N LEU A 157 -24.98 -4.11 1.83
CA LEU A 157 -25.84 -3.92 2.99
C LEU A 157 -26.77 -2.71 2.85
N GLU A 158 -26.35 -1.65 2.15
CA GLU A 158 -27.20 -0.49 1.86
C GLU A 158 -28.26 -0.75 0.77
N ARG A 159 -28.20 -1.89 0.07
CA ARG A 159 -29.17 -2.29 -0.97
C ARG A 159 -30.22 -3.27 -0.50
N LEU A 160 -30.12 -3.77 0.73
CA LEU A 160 -31.21 -4.56 1.30
C LEU A 160 -32.32 -3.59 1.71
N PRO A 161 -33.53 -3.66 1.12
CA PRO A 161 -34.65 -2.91 1.66
C PRO A 161 -34.84 -3.41 3.09
N TYR A 162 -34.82 -2.49 4.05
CA TYR A 162 -35.38 -2.71 5.37
C TYR A 162 -36.77 -3.31 5.17
N SER A 163 -36.90 -4.62 5.37
CA SER A 163 -38.19 -5.25 5.58
C SER A 163 -38.40 -5.18 7.09
N PRO A 164 -39.17 -4.22 7.61
CA PRO A 164 -39.53 -4.25 9.01
C PRO A 164 -40.24 -5.58 9.24
N LEU A 165 -39.68 -6.38 10.14
CA LEU A 165 -40.30 -7.61 10.61
C LEU A 165 -41.75 -7.30 10.96
N SER A 166 -42.68 -7.80 10.13
CA SER A 166 -44.09 -7.82 10.46
C SER A 166 -44.23 -8.69 11.69
N SER A 167 -44.63 -8.06 12.79
CA SER A 167 -45.07 -8.71 14.02
C SER A 167 -46.11 -9.79 13.71
N CYS A 168 -45.83 -11.03 14.11
CA CYS A 168 -46.79 -12.04 14.50
C CYS A 168 -46.25 -12.71 15.76
#